data_AF-A0A4Q9XIP7-F1
#
_entry.id   AF-A0A4Q9XIP7-F1
#
_cell.length_a   1.000
_cell.length_b   1.000
_cell.length_c   1.000
_cell.angle_alpha   90.00
_cell.angle_beta   90.00
_cell.angle_gamma   90.00
#
_symmetry.space_group_name_H-M   'P 1'
#
loop_
_entity.id
_entity.type
_entity.pdbx_description
1 polymer ?
#
loop_
_entity_poly.entity_id
_entity_poly.type
_entity_poly.pdbx_seq_one_letter_code
_entity_poly.pdbx_strand_id
1 'polypeptide(L)'
;MQHKETLFALWLDNALDEQQRHEFEQLCIQDEAFAARVAAANYYAADAAEYTQMAMPRWDPKESFVIQATIPWWQGAWLPVSSMAMSVMAVMLVVFNVQLSATDGQLTMRFGSDEQRILAEVNARLDAYQQTQQLALADTVDKLVERQKLNNAELTNYLLTSSRQERREDFAEFIRFVNQQRSDDQVYYARQINALQDKVSDTPRRNGRATDNLEYQE
;
A
#
# COMPACT_ATOMS: atom_id res chain seq x y z
N MET A 1 60.33 80.50 -10.52
CA MET A 1 59.41 79.62 -11.30
C MET A 1 58.00 80.19 -11.34
N GLN A 2 57.42 80.62 -10.20
CA GLN A 2 56.05 81.16 -10.14
C GLN A 2 55.76 82.34 -11.09
N HIS A 3 56.71 83.28 -11.28
CA HIS A 3 56.52 84.44 -12.17
C HIS A 3 56.26 84.05 -13.64
N LYS A 4 56.98 83.04 -14.17
CA LYS A 4 56.79 82.53 -15.54
C LYS A 4 55.41 81.89 -15.71
N GLU A 5 54.93 81.21 -14.68
CA GLU A 5 53.62 80.57 -14.66
C GLU A 5 52.49 81.59 -14.59
N THR A 6 52.67 82.67 -13.82
CA THR A 6 51.72 83.79 -13.76
C THR A 6 51.61 84.51 -15.10
N LEU A 7 52.74 84.80 -15.77
CA LEU A 7 52.73 85.41 -17.10
C LEU A 7 52.05 84.50 -18.15
N PHE A 8 52.31 83.19 -18.08
CA PHE A 8 51.66 82.22 -18.96
C PHE A 8 50.15 82.13 -18.73
N ALA A 9 49.71 82.14 -17.47
CA ALA A 9 48.29 82.13 -17.12
C ALA A 9 47.57 83.39 -17.61
N LEU A 10 48.16 84.57 -17.38
CA LEU A 10 47.64 85.83 -17.90
C LEU A 10 47.55 85.82 -19.44
N TRP A 11 48.46 85.09 -20.11
CA TRP A 11 48.49 85.00 -21.56
C TRP A 11 47.40 84.09 -22.12
N LEU A 12 47.13 82.96 -21.47
CA LEU A 12 45.98 82.12 -21.79
C LEU A 12 44.65 82.88 -21.68
N ASP A 13 44.53 83.76 -20.68
CA ASP A 13 43.33 84.57 -20.42
C ASP A 13 43.28 85.87 -21.25
N ASN A 14 44.26 86.11 -22.14
CA ASN A 14 44.39 87.31 -22.96
C ASN A 14 44.41 88.63 -22.17
N ALA A 15 44.96 88.61 -20.96
CA ALA A 15 44.94 89.71 -19.99
C ALA A 15 46.33 90.37 -19.77
N LEU A 16 47.26 90.25 -20.73
CA LEU A 16 48.59 90.84 -20.61
C LEU A 16 48.59 92.34 -20.84
N ASP A 17 49.25 93.04 -19.91
CA ASP A 17 49.63 94.44 -20.06
C ASP A 17 50.81 94.60 -21.05
N GLU A 18 51.01 95.81 -21.59
CA GLU A 18 51.98 96.07 -22.67
C GLU A 18 53.43 95.79 -22.23
N GLN A 19 53.76 96.09 -20.98
CA GLN A 19 55.07 95.78 -20.39
C GLN A 19 55.29 94.27 -20.19
N GLN A 20 54.25 93.55 -19.76
CA GLN A 20 54.30 92.10 -19.53
C GLN A 20 54.37 91.33 -20.85
N ARG A 21 53.80 91.87 -21.92
CA ARG A 21 53.89 91.31 -23.27
C ARG A 21 55.32 91.30 -23.80
N HIS A 22 56.05 92.39 -23.62
CA HIS A 22 57.46 92.43 -23.98
C HIS A 22 58.32 91.45 -23.15
N GLU A 23 58.04 91.31 -21.86
CA GLU A 23 58.72 90.32 -21.01
C GLU A 23 58.41 88.88 -21.46
N PHE A 24 57.15 88.59 -21.81
CA PHE A 24 56.72 87.30 -22.34
C PHE A 24 57.39 86.96 -23.69
N GLU A 25 57.46 87.91 -24.63
CA GLU A 25 58.13 87.72 -25.91
C GLU A 25 59.64 87.47 -25.74
N GLN A 26 60.28 88.18 -24.81
CA GLN A 26 61.68 87.94 -24.47
C GLN A 26 61.88 86.55 -23.86
N LEU A 27 60.98 86.09 -22.99
CA LEU A 27 61.03 84.76 -22.39
C LEU A 27 60.84 83.65 -23.44
N CYS A 28 59.99 83.86 -24.44
CA CYS A 28 59.82 82.93 -25.56
C CYS A 28 61.09 82.80 -26.43
N ILE A 29 61.92 83.84 -26.51
CA ILE A 29 63.20 83.79 -27.25
C ILE A 29 64.32 83.16 -26.40
N GLN A 30 64.31 83.42 -25.10
CA GLN A 30 65.39 82.98 -24.20
C GLN A 30 65.22 81.54 -23.69
N ASP A 31 63.99 81.05 -23.55
CA ASP A 31 63.68 79.76 -22.91
C ASP A 31 62.89 78.85 -23.87
N GLU A 32 63.59 77.89 -24.46
CA GLU A 32 63.02 76.90 -25.40
C GLU A 32 61.90 76.06 -24.76
N ALA A 33 62.01 75.75 -23.47
CA ALA A 33 61.00 74.97 -22.77
C ALA A 33 59.71 75.77 -22.53
N PHE A 34 59.81 77.10 -22.36
CA PHE A 34 58.66 77.99 -22.26
C PHE A 34 58.00 78.19 -23.63
N ALA A 35 58.79 78.40 -24.68
CA ALA A 35 58.29 78.51 -26.05
C ALA A 35 57.53 77.25 -26.50
N ALA A 36 58.05 76.06 -26.18
CA ALA A 36 57.38 74.79 -26.48
C ALA A 36 56.00 74.67 -25.78
N ARG A 37 55.87 75.19 -24.56
CA ARG A 37 54.58 75.21 -23.83
C ARG A 37 53.58 76.17 -24.47
N VAL A 38 54.03 77.34 -24.90
CA VAL A 38 53.20 78.32 -25.63
C VAL A 38 52.74 77.76 -26.97
N ALA A 39 53.63 77.07 -27.70
CA ALA A 39 53.26 76.39 -28.94
C ALA A 39 52.21 75.29 -28.73
N ALA A 40 52.35 74.48 -27.68
CA ALA A 40 51.38 73.46 -27.31
C ALA A 40 50.01 74.07 -26.96
N ALA A 41 49.99 75.16 -26.19
CA ALA A 41 48.77 75.87 -25.86
C ALA A 41 48.06 76.42 -27.11
N ASN A 42 48.80 77.02 -28.04
CA ASN A 42 48.25 77.49 -29.32
C ASN A 42 47.69 76.34 -30.17
N TYR A 43 48.37 75.18 -30.19
CA TYR A 43 47.89 74.00 -30.89
C TYR A 43 46.55 73.51 -30.34
N TYR A 44 46.43 73.37 -29.01
CA TYR A 44 45.17 72.95 -28.39
C TYR A 44 44.06 74.01 -28.53
N ALA A 45 44.40 75.31 -28.51
CA ALA A 45 43.43 76.37 -28.74
C ALA A 45 42.87 76.32 -30.17
N ALA A 46 43.71 76.01 -31.17
CA ALA A 46 43.29 75.82 -32.55
C ALA A 46 42.42 74.56 -32.72
N ASP A 47 42.83 73.42 -32.13
CA ASP A 47 42.07 72.16 -32.18
C ASP A 47 40.70 72.28 -31.48
N ALA A 48 40.66 72.96 -30.33
CA ALA A 48 39.41 73.24 -29.62
C ALA A 48 38.48 74.17 -30.43
N ALA A 49 39.02 75.10 -31.20
CA ALA A 49 38.23 75.98 -32.07
C ALA A 49 37.62 75.23 -33.27
N GLU A 50 38.26 74.16 -33.74
CA GLU A 50 37.76 73.30 -34.83
C GLU A 50 36.86 72.15 -34.33
N TYR A 51 36.69 72.02 -33.01
CA TYR A 51 35.87 70.96 -32.42
C TYR A 51 34.44 70.98 -32.96
N THR A 52 34.13 69.98 -33.79
CA THR A 52 32.78 69.75 -34.29
C THR A 52 32.11 68.71 -33.40
N GLN A 53 31.01 69.10 -32.76
CA GLN A 53 30.17 68.16 -31.99
C GLN A 53 29.64 67.08 -32.93
N MET A 54 30.17 65.86 -32.83
CA MET A 54 29.53 64.70 -33.44
C MET A 54 28.18 64.47 -32.77
N ALA A 55 27.12 64.33 -33.57
CA ALA A 55 25.81 63.97 -33.04
C ALA A 55 25.91 62.66 -32.28
N MET A 56 25.51 62.68 -31.00
CA MET A 56 25.50 61.49 -30.17
C MET A 56 24.71 60.38 -30.89
N PRO A 57 25.30 59.20 -31.10
CA PRO A 57 24.56 58.09 -31.70
C PRO A 57 23.33 57.82 -30.84
N ARG A 58 22.22 57.40 -31.47
CA ARG A 58 21.01 57.01 -30.75
C ARG A 58 21.34 55.80 -29.86
N TRP A 59 21.71 56.07 -28.61
CA TRP A 59 21.92 55.05 -27.62
C TRP A 59 20.56 54.54 -27.17
N ASP A 60 20.24 53.29 -27.50
CA ASP A 60 19.09 52.59 -26.92
C ASP A 60 19.58 51.81 -25.68
N PRO A 61 19.16 52.19 -24.47
CA PRO A 61 19.50 51.47 -23.24
C PRO A 61 19.12 49.99 -23.31
N LYS A 62 18.07 49.63 -24.05
CA LYS A 62 17.55 48.26 -24.17
C LYS A 62 18.45 47.37 -25.02
N GLU A 63 19.19 47.96 -25.96
CA GLU A 63 20.16 47.26 -26.80
C GLU A 63 21.55 47.24 -26.15
N SER A 64 21.83 48.18 -25.25
CA SER A 64 23.14 48.30 -24.59
C SER A 64 23.44 47.19 -23.57
N PHE A 65 22.39 46.54 -23.05
CA PHE A 65 22.51 45.42 -22.11
C PHE A 65 21.78 44.19 -22.66
N VAL A 66 22.26 43.66 -23.78
CA VAL A 66 21.90 42.28 -24.18
C VAL A 66 22.67 41.30 -23.28
N ILE A 67 22.32 41.26 -21.99
CA ILE A 67 22.53 40.04 -21.24
C ILE A 67 21.49 39.09 -21.84
N GLN A 68 21.89 38.28 -22.82
CA GLN A 68 21.16 37.06 -23.17
C GLN A 68 21.28 36.10 -21.98
N ALA A 69 20.66 36.47 -20.86
CA ALA A 69 20.38 35.56 -19.77
C ALA A 69 19.24 34.68 -20.27
N THR A 70 19.60 33.68 -21.09
CA THR A 70 18.75 32.52 -21.29
C THR A 70 18.69 31.82 -19.94
N ILE A 71 17.74 32.26 -19.10
CA ILE A 71 17.52 31.67 -17.78
C ILE A 71 17.24 30.18 -18.04
N PRO A 72 18.09 29.28 -17.57
CA PRO A 72 17.88 27.87 -17.84
C PRO A 72 16.59 27.45 -17.13
N TRP A 73 15.86 26.50 -17.72
CA TRP A 73 14.52 26.09 -17.28
C TRP A 73 14.43 25.74 -15.77
N TRP A 74 15.54 25.30 -15.17
CA TRP A 74 15.64 25.01 -13.74
C TRP A 74 15.75 26.26 -12.85
N GLN A 75 16.25 27.39 -13.37
CA GLN A 75 16.29 28.70 -12.69
C GLN A 75 15.07 29.59 -13.00
N GLY A 76 14.07 29.04 -13.70
CA GLY A 76 12.85 29.78 -14.00
C GLY A 76 12.16 30.30 -12.74
N ALA A 77 11.29 31.30 -12.91
CA ALA A 77 10.56 31.97 -11.83
C ALA A 77 9.68 31.06 -10.94
N TRP A 78 9.66 29.74 -11.19
CA TRP A 78 8.98 28.76 -10.37
C TRP A 78 9.69 28.49 -9.03
N LEU A 79 11.02 28.63 -8.94
CA LEU A 79 11.77 28.40 -7.70
C LEU A 79 11.39 29.42 -6.60
N PRO A 80 11.38 30.74 -6.85
CA PRO A 80 10.89 31.71 -5.87
C PRO A 80 9.42 31.50 -5.50
N VAL A 81 8.56 31.23 -6.49
CA VAL A 81 7.12 31.00 -6.26
C VAL A 81 6.88 29.74 -5.42
N SER A 82 7.64 28.66 -5.64
CA SER A 82 7.53 27.44 -4.84
C SER A 82 8.00 27.64 -3.40
N SER A 83 9.08 28.41 -3.19
CA SER A 83 9.55 28.76 -1.84
C SER A 83 8.51 29.58 -1.07
N MET A 84 7.87 30.54 -1.74
CA MET A 84 6.80 31.35 -1.15
C MET A 84 5.57 30.48 -0.83
N ALA A 85 5.14 29.62 -1.75
CA ALA A 85 4.02 28.70 -1.53
C ALA A 85 4.29 27.74 -0.36
N MET A 86 5.51 27.21 -0.25
CA MET A 86 5.92 26.33 0.84
C MET A 86 5.94 27.07 2.19
N SER A 87 6.35 28.33 2.23
CA SER A 87 6.31 29.13 3.47
C SER A 87 4.88 29.36 3.95
N VAL A 88 3.95 29.69 3.04
CA VAL A 88 2.53 29.86 3.34
C VAL A 88 1.92 28.53 3.81
N MET A 89 2.25 27.44 3.14
CA MET A 89 1.82 26.09 3.53
C MET A 89 2.34 25.70 4.91
N ALA A 90 3.60 25.98 5.22
CA ALA A 90 4.18 25.70 6.54
C ALA A 90 3.45 26.45 7.66
N VAL A 91 3.13 27.74 7.45
CA VAL A 91 2.34 28.54 8.39
C VAL A 91 0.95 27.92 8.59
N MET A 92 0.28 27.49 7.51
CA MET A 92 -1.01 26.81 7.61
C MET A 92 -0.92 25.51 8.42
N LEU A 93 0.08 24.67 8.16
CA LEU A 93 0.28 23.40 8.89
C LEU A 93 0.45 23.63 10.40
N VAL A 94 1.15 24.70 10.79
CA VAL A 94 1.33 25.08 12.18
C VAL A 94 0.02 25.59 12.80
N VAL A 95 -0.72 26.46 12.11
CA VAL A 95 -2.00 27.02 12.61
C VAL A 95 -3.07 25.93 12.76
N PHE A 96 -3.14 24.99 11.82
CA PHE A 96 -4.11 23.89 11.85
C PHE A 96 -3.65 22.67 12.67
N ASN A 97 -2.49 22.75 13.33
CA ASN A 97 -1.88 21.65 14.11
C ASN A 97 -1.87 20.32 13.32
N VAL A 98 -1.41 20.36 12.07
CA VAL A 98 -1.38 19.17 11.21
C VAL A 98 -0.18 18.32 11.58
N GLN A 99 -0.42 17.09 12.00
CA GLN A 99 0.63 16.10 12.29
C GLN A 99 0.72 15.13 11.11
N LEU A 100 1.86 15.17 10.43
CA LEU A 100 2.22 14.21 9.38
C LEU A 100 3.07 13.11 10.01
N SER A 101 2.56 11.89 10.05
CA SER A 101 3.35 10.70 10.42
C SER A 101 3.46 9.76 9.23
N ALA A 102 4.71 9.45 8.87
CA ALA A 102 5.04 8.43 7.89
C ALA A 102 5.48 7.18 8.65
N THR A 103 4.63 6.16 8.69
CA THR A 103 4.91 4.87 9.33
C THR A 103 4.62 3.77 8.32
N ASP A 104 5.57 2.86 8.12
CA ASP A 104 5.46 1.69 7.24
C ASP A 104 4.92 1.97 5.82
N GLY A 105 5.44 3.04 5.20
CA GLY A 105 5.07 3.41 3.82
C GLY A 105 3.69 4.04 3.67
N GLN A 106 2.97 4.30 4.77
CA GLN A 106 1.71 5.03 4.76
C GLN A 106 1.92 6.45 5.28
N LEU A 107 1.50 7.43 4.48
CA LEU A 107 1.46 8.84 4.87
C LEU A 107 0.12 9.12 5.52
N THR A 108 0.13 9.32 6.84
CA THR A 108 -1.08 9.66 7.60
C THR A 108 -1.05 11.15 7.96
N MET A 109 -2.13 11.87 7.61
CA MET A 109 -2.32 13.28 7.95
C MET A 109 -3.37 13.36 9.07
N ARG A 110 -2.98 13.85 10.25
CA ARG A 110 -3.88 14.08 11.39
C ARG A 110 -4.07 15.60 11.54
N PHE A 111 -5.33 16.05 11.62
CA PHE A 111 -5.68 17.45 11.89
C PHE A 111 -6.12 17.59 13.36
N GLY A 112 -5.71 18.67 14.02
CA GLY A 112 -5.78 18.82 15.48
C GLY A 112 -7.15 18.66 16.16
N SER A 113 -7.06 18.29 17.44
CA SER A 113 -8.02 18.34 18.57
C SER A 113 -9.32 17.53 18.59
N ASP A 114 -9.69 16.79 17.55
CA ASP A 114 -10.89 15.93 17.62
C ASP A 114 -10.61 14.54 18.20
N GLU A 115 -9.53 14.36 18.97
CA GLU A 115 -9.18 13.06 19.56
C GLU A 115 -10.31 12.53 20.47
N GLN A 116 -11.00 13.41 21.21
CA GLN A 116 -12.18 13.04 22.00
C GLN A 116 -13.40 12.70 21.14
N ARG A 117 -13.61 13.37 20.00
CA ARG A 117 -14.72 13.07 19.08
C ARG A 117 -14.47 11.77 18.33
N ILE A 118 -13.23 11.52 17.91
CA ILE A 118 -12.79 10.27 17.31
C ILE A 118 -12.93 9.13 18.31
N LEU A 119 -12.48 9.30 19.56
CA LEU A 119 -12.66 8.30 20.61
C LEU A 119 -14.15 8.04 20.92
N ALA A 120 -14.99 9.07 20.95
CA ALA A 120 -16.43 8.93 21.15
C ALA A 120 -17.10 8.17 19.99
N GLU A 121 -16.76 8.50 18.74
CA GLU A 121 -17.26 7.82 17.55
C GLU A 121 -16.77 6.36 17.49
N VAL A 122 -15.50 6.11 17.82
CA VAL A 122 -14.94 4.75 17.89
C VAL A 122 -15.65 3.94 18.97
N ASN A 123 -15.86 4.49 20.16
CA ASN A 123 -16.58 3.81 21.24
C ASN A 123 -18.04 3.52 20.85
N ALA A 124 -18.75 4.48 20.26
CA ALA A 124 -20.12 4.28 19.79
C ALA A 124 -20.19 3.15 18.73
N ARG A 125 -19.23 3.10 17.81
CA ARG A 125 -19.12 2.00 16.84
C ARG A 125 -18.77 0.68 17.52
N LEU A 126 -17.88 0.68 18.50
CA LEU A 126 -17.47 -0.52 19.23
C LEU A 126 -18.66 -1.13 20.00
N ASP A 127 -19.46 -0.29 20.65
CA ASP A 127 -20.68 -0.71 21.36
C ASP A 127 -21.72 -1.29 20.40
N ALA A 128 -21.95 -0.63 19.25
CA ALA A 128 -22.84 -1.14 18.21
C ALA A 128 -22.35 -2.47 17.62
N TYR A 129 -21.03 -2.63 17.45
CA TYR A 129 -20.41 -3.88 17.02
C TYR A 129 -20.59 -4.99 18.05
N GLN A 130 -20.38 -4.71 19.34
CA GLN A 130 -20.56 -5.68 20.42
C GLN A 130 -22.00 -6.18 20.51
N GLN A 131 -22.99 -5.27 20.46
CA GLN A 131 -24.40 -5.64 20.45
C GLN A 131 -24.76 -6.53 19.24
N THR A 132 -24.27 -6.15 18.05
CA THR A 132 -24.50 -6.92 16.83
C THR A 132 -23.87 -8.31 16.90
N GLN A 133 -22.64 -8.42 17.43
CA GLN A 133 -21.97 -9.71 17.58
C GLN A 133 -22.67 -10.61 18.60
N GLN A 134 -23.16 -10.09 19.73
CA GLN A 134 -23.88 -10.90 20.71
C GLN A 134 -25.17 -11.48 20.14
N LEU A 135 -25.94 -10.69 19.39
CA LEU A 135 -27.16 -11.16 18.71
C LEU A 135 -26.84 -12.22 17.65
N ALA A 136 -25.80 -11.98 16.84
CA ALA A 136 -25.36 -12.95 15.83
C ALA A 136 -24.89 -14.26 16.48
N LEU A 137 -24.12 -14.18 17.57
CA LEU A 137 -23.66 -15.36 18.32
C LEU A 137 -24.85 -16.14 18.90
N ALA A 138 -25.82 -15.47 19.51
CA ALA A 138 -27.03 -16.12 20.03
C ALA A 138 -27.79 -16.89 18.94
N ASP A 139 -28.04 -16.26 17.79
CA ASP A 139 -28.68 -16.92 16.63
C ASP A 139 -27.86 -18.12 16.11
N THR A 140 -26.53 -18.01 16.07
CA THR A 140 -25.69 -19.14 15.66
C THR A 140 -25.74 -20.29 16.67
N VAL A 141 -25.76 -20.00 17.98
CA VAL A 141 -25.83 -21.01 19.03
C VAL A 141 -27.17 -21.75 18.96
N ASP A 142 -28.28 -21.03 18.80
CA ASP A 142 -29.61 -21.63 18.67
C ASP A 142 -29.69 -22.56 17.47
N LYS A 143 -29.19 -22.12 16.30
CA LYS A 143 -29.09 -22.97 15.10
C LYS A 143 -28.22 -24.20 15.31
N LEU A 144 -27.14 -24.09 16.08
CA LEU A 144 -26.22 -25.20 16.35
C LEU A 144 -26.87 -26.24 17.26
N VAL A 145 -27.59 -25.79 18.30
CA VAL A 145 -28.37 -26.64 19.20
C VAL A 145 -29.50 -27.33 18.44
N GLU A 146 -30.21 -26.61 17.57
CA GLU A 146 -31.26 -27.19 16.72
C GLU A 146 -30.70 -28.28 15.79
N ARG A 147 -29.58 -28.00 15.11
CA ARG A 147 -28.89 -28.99 14.26
C ARG A 147 -28.42 -30.21 15.05
N GLN A 148 -27.90 -30.03 16.27
CA GLN A 148 -27.51 -31.15 17.12
C GLN A 148 -28.69 -32.03 17.50
N LYS A 149 -29.84 -31.43 17.84
CA LYS A 149 -31.07 -32.19 18.14
C LYS A 149 -31.55 -32.98 16.93
N LEU A 150 -31.55 -32.37 15.75
CA LEU A 150 -31.94 -33.03 14.50
C LEU A 150 -31.00 -34.19 14.15
N ASN A 151 -29.68 -33.97 14.18
CA ASN A 151 -28.70 -35.02 13.93
C ASN A 151 -28.81 -36.18 14.92
N ASN A 152 -28.97 -35.89 16.22
CA ASN A 152 -29.14 -36.94 17.23
C ASN A 152 -30.43 -37.73 17.03
N ALA A 153 -31.52 -37.07 16.63
CA ALA A 153 -32.77 -37.75 16.30
C ALA A 153 -32.63 -38.62 15.05
N GLU A 154 -31.92 -38.15 14.02
CA GLU A 154 -31.63 -38.93 12.81
C GLU A 154 -30.77 -40.15 13.11
N LEU A 155 -29.68 -40.00 13.88
CA LEU A 155 -28.84 -41.11 14.32
C LEU A 155 -29.64 -42.12 15.16
N THR A 156 -30.49 -41.64 16.07
CA THR A 156 -31.35 -42.50 16.88
C THR A 156 -32.35 -43.25 16.00
N ASN A 157 -32.99 -42.58 15.04
CA ASN A 157 -33.91 -43.21 14.10
C ASN A 157 -33.20 -44.22 13.20
N TYR A 158 -32.00 -43.91 12.72
CA TYR A 158 -31.17 -44.82 11.94
C TYR A 158 -30.81 -46.06 12.75
N LEU A 159 -30.30 -45.90 13.97
CA LEU A 159 -29.96 -47.01 14.86
C LEU A 159 -31.18 -47.85 15.22
N LEU A 160 -32.32 -47.22 15.53
CA LEU A 160 -33.56 -47.94 15.84
C LEU A 160 -34.09 -48.70 14.63
N THR A 161 -34.05 -48.10 13.44
CA THR A 161 -34.53 -48.72 12.20
C THR A 161 -33.60 -49.86 11.79
N SER A 162 -32.29 -49.63 11.82
CA SER A 162 -31.26 -50.64 11.57
C SER A 162 -31.38 -51.81 12.54
N SER A 163 -31.48 -51.55 13.86
CA SER A 163 -31.70 -52.61 14.86
C SER A 163 -33.01 -53.37 14.67
N ARG A 164 -34.10 -52.68 14.25
CA ARG A 164 -35.38 -53.36 13.93
C ARG A 164 -35.26 -54.21 12.67
N GLN A 165 -34.48 -53.76 11.70
CA GLN A 165 -34.25 -54.49 10.46
C GLN A 165 -33.34 -55.70 10.68
N GLU A 166 -32.19 -55.51 11.33
CA GLU A 166 -31.26 -56.57 11.75
C GLU A 166 -32.03 -57.65 12.53
N ARG A 167 -32.80 -57.29 13.56
CA ARG A 167 -33.63 -58.28 14.29
C ARG A 167 -34.62 -59.03 13.41
N ARG A 168 -35.24 -58.37 12.41
CA ARG A 168 -36.16 -59.06 11.49
C ARG A 168 -35.43 -60.04 10.59
N GLU A 169 -34.24 -59.66 10.12
CA GLU A 169 -33.37 -60.50 9.32
C GLU A 169 -32.87 -61.70 10.16
N ASP A 170 -32.42 -61.46 11.39
CA ASP A 170 -32.02 -62.49 12.36
C ASP A 170 -33.18 -63.46 12.67
N PHE A 171 -34.39 -62.95 12.89
CA PHE A 171 -35.57 -63.80 13.11
C PHE A 171 -35.93 -64.63 11.88
N ALA A 172 -35.78 -64.07 10.68
CA ALA A 172 -36.01 -64.80 9.44
C ALA A 172 -34.98 -65.91 9.25
N GLU A 173 -33.72 -65.66 9.56
CA GLU A 173 -32.65 -66.66 9.56
C GLU A 173 -32.92 -67.76 10.59
N PHE A 174 -33.29 -67.39 11.82
CA PHE A 174 -33.65 -68.34 12.86
C PHE A 174 -34.80 -69.27 12.43
N ILE A 175 -35.88 -68.72 11.85
CA ILE A 175 -37.01 -69.53 11.36
C ILE A 175 -36.55 -70.48 10.24
N ARG A 176 -35.70 -70.01 9.31
CA ARG A 176 -35.13 -70.86 8.26
C ARG A 176 -34.32 -72.01 8.86
N PHE A 177 -33.44 -71.72 9.82
CA PHE A 177 -32.62 -72.73 10.49
C PHE A 177 -33.48 -73.81 11.18
N VAL A 178 -34.52 -73.40 11.92
CA VAL A 178 -35.43 -74.35 12.59
C VAL A 178 -36.18 -75.23 11.57
N ASN A 179 -36.63 -74.65 10.46
CA ASN A 179 -37.29 -75.41 9.41
C ASN A 179 -36.34 -76.39 8.71
N GLN A 180 -35.09 -75.98 8.46
CA GLN A 180 -34.04 -76.85 7.92
C GLN A 180 -33.82 -78.06 8.84
N GLN A 181 -33.61 -77.81 10.14
CA GLN A 181 -33.41 -78.87 11.13
C GLN A 181 -34.61 -79.83 11.21
N ARG A 182 -35.84 -79.30 11.23
CA ARG A 182 -37.05 -80.14 11.20
C ARG A 182 -37.13 -81.01 9.94
N SER A 183 -36.80 -80.46 8.77
CA SER A 183 -36.79 -81.22 7.52
C SER A 183 -35.75 -82.33 7.56
N ASP A 184 -34.55 -82.03 8.05
CA ASP A 184 -33.46 -83.01 8.15
C ASP A 184 -33.82 -84.12 9.15
N ASP A 185 -34.41 -83.77 10.29
CA ASP A 185 -34.90 -84.73 11.28
C ASP A 185 -35.99 -85.63 10.67
N GLN A 186 -36.95 -85.07 9.93
CA GLN A 186 -37.98 -85.86 9.23
C GLN A 186 -37.36 -86.87 8.25
N VAL A 187 -36.38 -86.44 7.45
CA VAL A 187 -35.66 -87.32 6.52
C VAL A 187 -34.89 -88.40 7.29
N TYR A 188 -34.25 -88.04 8.41
CA TYR A 188 -33.52 -88.97 9.26
C TYR A 188 -34.43 -90.04 9.86
N TYR A 189 -35.57 -89.66 10.44
CA TYR A 189 -36.57 -90.59 10.96
C TYR A 189 -37.15 -91.49 9.84
N ALA A 190 -37.43 -90.94 8.67
CA ALA A 190 -37.90 -91.72 7.52
C ALA A 190 -36.90 -92.82 7.13
N ARG A 191 -35.60 -92.48 7.07
CA ARG A 191 -34.53 -93.46 6.80
C ARG A 191 -34.44 -94.54 7.87
N GLN A 192 -34.53 -94.18 9.15
CA GLN A 192 -34.52 -95.15 10.25
C GLN A 192 -35.72 -96.10 10.19
N ILE A 193 -36.92 -95.58 9.94
CA ILE A 193 -38.12 -96.40 9.81
C ILE A 193 -37.97 -97.38 8.65
N ASN A 194 -37.50 -96.93 7.49
CA ASN A 194 -37.23 -97.81 6.34
C ASN A 194 -36.20 -98.89 6.67
N ALA A 195 -35.08 -98.52 7.33
CA ALA A 195 -34.06 -99.49 7.74
C ALA A 195 -34.57 -100.51 8.78
N LEU A 196 -35.48 -100.11 9.67
CA LEU A 196 -36.15 -101.04 10.60
C LEU A 196 -37.09 -101.99 9.85
N GLN A 197 -37.83 -101.50 8.86
CA GLN A 197 -38.71 -102.33 8.03
C GLN A 197 -37.91 -103.36 7.22
N ASP A 198 -36.78 -102.96 6.63
CA ASP A 198 -35.89 -103.86 5.91
C ASP A 198 -35.34 -104.96 6.84
N LYS A 199 -34.84 -104.60 8.04
CA LYS A 199 -34.36 -105.57 9.03
C LYS A 199 -35.44 -106.55 9.51
N VAL A 200 -36.66 -106.07 9.75
CA VAL A 200 -37.79 -106.92 10.15
C VAL A 200 -38.17 -107.88 9.01
N SER A 201 -38.11 -107.42 7.75
CA SER A 201 -38.41 -108.23 6.58
C SER A 201 -37.31 -109.26 6.28
N ASP A 202 -36.05 -108.95 6.58
CA ASP A 202 -34.87 -109.79 6.36
C ASP A 202 -34.57 -110.73 7.56
N THR A 203 -35.37 -110.70 8.62
CA THR A 203 -35.26 -111.68 9.72
C THR A 203 -35.86 -113.02 9.25
N PRO A 204 -35.08 -114.08 9.01
CA PRO A 204 -35.64 -115.35 8.55
C PRO A 204 -36.54 -115.95 9.62
N ARG A 205 -37.77 -116.31 9.22
CA ARG A 205 -38.70 -117.12 10.03
C ARG A 205 -38.00 -118.41 10.47
N ARG A 206 -37.42 -118.42 11.67
CA ARG A 206 -36.81 -119.60 12.27
C ARG A 206 -37.93 -120.52 12.77
N ASN A 207 -38.16 -121.58 12.00
CA ASN A 207 -39.00 -122.73 12.33
C ASN A 207 -38.74 -123.26 13.74
N GLY A 208 -39.83 -123.65 14.44
CA GLY A 208 -39.79 -124.48 15.64
C GLY A 208 -41.10 -125.25 15.78
N ARG A 209 -41.13 -126.47 15.24
CA ARG A 209 -42.24 -127.43 15.35
C ARG A 209 -41.80 -128.59 16.25
N ALA A 210 -42.65 -128.91 17.21
CA ALA A 210 -42.86 -130.20 17.90
C ALA A 210 -41.80 -130.77 18.84
N THR A 211 -42.21 -131.03 20.10
CA THR A 211 -42.40 -132.35 20.76
C THR A 211 -42.59 -132.06 22.26
N ASP A 212 -43.79 -132.18 22.82
CA ASP A 212 -44.42 -133.40 23.35
C ASP A 212 -43.53 -134.15 24.35
N ASN A 213 -43.90 -134.12 25.64
CA ASN A 213 -44.13 -135.29 26.49
C ASN A 213 -44.11 -134.95 28.00
N LEU A 214 -45.20 -135.38 28.67
CA LEU A 214 -45.26 -136.00 30.01
C LEU A 214 -44.85 -135.11 31.21
N GLU A 215 -45.42 -135.15 32.40
CA GLU A 215 -46.24 -136.14 33.09
C GLU A 215 -46.83 -135.46 34.34
N TYR A 216 -47.94 -136.04 34.81
CA TYR A 216 -48.68 -135.84 36.05
C TYR A 216 -47.88 -135.44 37.31
N GLN A 217 -48.45 -134.56 38.14
CA GLN A 217 -49.02 -134.95 39.46
C GLN A 217 -49.70 -133.76 40.17
N GLU A 218 -50.94 -134.04 40.57
CA GLU A 218 -51.79 -133.54 41.67
C GLU A 218 -51.94 -132.03 41.94
#